data_AF-A0A3D6DAP2-F1
#
_entry.id   AF-A0A3D6DAP2-F1
#
_cell.length_a   1.000
_cell.length_b   1.000
_cell.length_c   1.000
_cell.angle_alpha   90.00
_cell.angle_beta   90.00
_cell.angle_gamma   90.00
#
_symmetry.space_group_name_H-M   'P 1'
#
loop_
_entity.id
_entity.type
_entity.pdbx_description
1 polymer ?
#
loop_
_entity_poly.entity_id
_entity_poly.type
_entity_poly.pdbx_seq_one_letter_code
_entity_poly.pdbx_strand_id
1 'polypeptide(L)'
;MQITLDELLNLLVARLDTLEVAVEDLKMRTNVLSRLLKAKADFEKDDVESAVRKEFEVMKDAGMISEYKEQEIKKYSEQIWSWLVGDVKELREALERYREKLEEIARQARSKASIDIASPDLLTHLDQLQNKGKPPKIL
;
A
#
# COMPACT_ATOMS: atom_id res chain seq x y z
N MET A 1 -25.11 -3.70 -21.64
CA MET A 1 -24.17 -2.65 -21.16
C MET A 1 -22.77 -3.10 -21.50
N GLN A 2 -22.13 -2.48 -22.50
CA GLN A 2 -20.69 -2.58 -22.68
C GLN A 2 -20.09 -1.46 -21.82
N ILE A 3 -19.49 -1.84 -20.70
CA ILE A 3 -18.78 -0.89 -19.83
C ILE A 3 -17.51 -0.50 -20.57
N THR A 4 -17.33 0.80 -20.81
CA THR A 4 -16.09 1.32 -21.40
C THR A 4 -14.95 1.22 -20.38
N LEU A 5 -13.70 1.16 -20.85
CA LEU A 5 -12.53 1.03 -19.96
C LEU A 5 -12.48 2.18 -18.94
N ASP A 6 -12.89 3.38 -19.33
CA ASP A 6 -12.92 4.55 -18.47
C ASP A 6 -14.00 4.46 -17.38
N GLU A 7 -15.18 3.90 -17.70
CA GLU A 7 -16.23 3.63 -16.70
C GLU A 7 -15.80 2.57 -15.69
N LEU A 8 -15.06 1.54 -16.14
CA LEU A 8 -14.50 0.52 -15.26
C LEU A 8 -13.42 1.09 -14.33
N LEU A 9 -12.54 1.95 -14.86
CA LEU A 9 -11.51 2.64 -14.07
C LEU A 9 -12.15 3.58 -13.03
N ASN A 10 -13.14 4.37 -13.42
CA ASN A 10 -13.86 5.27 -12.50
C ASN A 10 -14.57 4.50 -11.38
N LEU A 11 -15.17 3.35 -11.71
CA LEU A 11 -15.81 2.48 -10.71
C LEU A 11 -14.78 1.87 -9.73
N LEU A 12 -13.61 1.49 -10.22
CA LEU A 12 -12.52 0.97 -9.38
C LEU A 12 -11.95 2.05 -8.45
N VAL A 13 -11.74 3.27 -8.96
CA VAL A 13 -11.28 4.41 -8.15
C VAL A 13 -12.30 4.74 -7.06
N ALA A 14 -13.59 4.84 -7.40
CA ALA A 14 -14.62 5.10 -6.40
C ALA A 14 -14.69 4.00 -5.32
N ARG A 15 -14.46 2.74 -5.69
CA ARG A 15 -14.38 1.64 -4.71
C ARG A 15 -13.14 1.73 -3.83
N LEU A 16 -11.99 2.10 -4.39
CA LEU A 16 -10.77 2.35 -3.63
C LEU A 16 -10.99 3.47 -2.61
N ASP A 17 -11.55 4.60 -3.01
CA ASP A 17 -11.84 5.73 -2.11
C ASP A 17 -12.76 5.30 -0.96
N THR A 18 -13.81 4.52 -1.26
CA THR A 18 -14.73 4.03 -0.21
C THR A 18 -14.05 3.06 0.77
N LEU A 19 -13.12 2.24 0.29
CA LEU A 19 -12.34 1.34 1.14
C LEU A 19 -11.34 2.11 1.99
N GLU A 20 -10.71 3.14 1.44
CA GLU A 20 -9.78 4.01 2.17
C GLU A 20 -10.48 4.68 3.35
N VAL A 21 -11.64 5.30 3.12
CA VAL A 21 -12.44 5.92 4.19
C VAL A 21 -12.87 4.90 5.24
N ALA A 22 -13.30 3.70 4.83
CA ALA A 22 -13.70 2.65 5.78
C ALA A 22 -12.52 2.17 6.64
N VAL A 23 -11.31 2.06 6.05
CA VAL A 23 -10.10 1.69 6.78
C VAL A 23 -9.68 2.78 7.76
N GLU A 24 -9.80 4.06 7.39
CA GLU A 24 -9.50 5.17 8.31
C GLU A 24 -10.46 5.21 9.51
N ASP A 25 -11.76 5.05 9.28
CA ASP A 25 -12.76 4.97 10.35
C ASP A 25 -12.50 3.76 11.26
N LEU A 26 -12.21 2.59 10.70
CA LEU A 26 -11.87 1.39 11.48
C LEU A 26 -10.63 1.60 12.33
N LYS A 27 -9.58 2.23 11.78
CA LYS A 27 -8.37 2.60 12.54
C LYS A 27 -8.72 3.55 13.68
N MET A 28 -9.54 4.58 13.43
CA MET A 28 -9.93 5.54 14.47
C MET A 28 -10.68 4.86 15.62
N ARG A 29 -11.70 4.04 15.31
CA ARG A 29 -12.46 3.30 16.33
C ARG A 29 -11.58 2.35 17.13
N THR A 30 -10.72 1.61 16.44
CA THR A 30 -9.76 0.69 17.06
C THR A 30 -8.81 1.45 17.99
N ASN A 31 -8.28 2.59 17.57
CA ASN A 31 -7.41 3.43 18.41
C ASN A 31 -8.10 3.91 19.68
N VAL A 32 -9.36 4.35 19.57
CA VAL A 32 -10.14 4.80 20.73
C VAL A 32 -10.36 3.64 21.70
N LEU A 33 -10.75 2.47 21.19
CA LEU A 33 -10.95 1.27 22.01
C LEU A 33 -9.65 0.83 22.69
N SER A 34 -8.53 0.78 21.97
CA SER A 34 -7.23 0.41 22.53
C SER A 34 -6.77 1.36 23.63
N ARG A 35 -6.99 2.67 23.47
CA ARG A 35 -6.69 3.67 24.51
C ARG A 35 -7.58 3.53 25.74
N LEU A 36 -8.88 3.26 25.54
CA LEU A 36 -9.81 2.97 26.63
C LEU A 36 -9.43 1.69 27.37
N LEU A 37 -8.97 0.66 26.64
CA LEU A 37 -8.50 -0.58 27.23
C LEU A 37 -7.26 -0.34 28.10
N LYS A 38 -6.24 0.34 27.55
CA LYS A 38 -4.99 0.67 28.28
C LYS A 38 -5.25 1.52 29.52
N ALA A 39 -6.25 2.40 29.47
CA ALA A 39 -6.62 3.23 30.62
C ALA A 39 -7.33 2.45 31.75
N LYS A 40 -7.90 1.28 31.46
CA LYS A 40 -8.71 0.49 32.41
C LYS A 40 -8.06 -0.80 32.88
N ALA A 41 -7.08 -1.31 32.16
CA ALA A 41 -6.40 -2.54 32.51
C ALA A 41 -4.89 -2.37 32.34
N ASP A 42 -4.15 -2.86 33.32
CA ASP A 42 -2.70 -3.05 33.19
C ASP A 42 -2.48 -4.37 32.46
N PHE A 43 -1.89 -4.27 31.28
CA PHE A 43 -1.41 -5.39 30.50
C PHE A 43 -0.05 -5.05 29.92
N GLU A 44 0.82 -6.06 29.94
CA GLU A 44 2.23 -6.01 29.55
C GLU A 44 2.41 -6.58 28.14
N LYS A 45 3.63 -6.44 27.60
CA LYS A 45 3.97 -6.95 26.26
C LYS A 45 3.75 -8.47 26.17
N ASP A 46 3.98 -9.19 27.27
CA ASP A 46 3.83 -10.65 27.35
C ASP A 46 2.37 -11.09 27.26
N ASP A 47 1.43 -10.27 27.74
CA ASP A 47 -0.01 -10.52 27.60
C ASP A 47 -0.44 -10.44 26.12
N VAL A 48 0.12 -9.48 25.38
CA VAL A 48 -0.13 -9.33 23.94
C VAL A 48 0.47 -10.51 23.17
N GLU A 49 1.69 -10.95 23.51
CA GLU A 49 2.29 -12.13 22.87
C GLU A 49 1.45 -13.39 23.10
N SER A 50 0.95 -13.57 24.32
CA SER A 50 0.07 -14.69 24.68
C SER A 50 -1.27 -14.65 23.93
N ALA A 51 -1.85 -13.47 23.74
CA ALA A 51 -3.07 -13.29 22.96
C ALA A 51 -2.85 -13.59 21.48
N VAL A 52 -1.74 -13.11 20.90
CA VAL A 52 -1.37 -13.40 19.51
C VAL A 52 -1.15 -14.90 19.30
N ARG A 53 -0.43 -15.57 20.21
CA ARG A 53 -0.21 -17.03 20.12
C ARG A 53 -1.53 -17.80 20.09
N LYS A 54 -2.49 -17.45 20.96
CA LYS A 54 -3.82 -18.05 20.98
C LYS A 54 -4.59 -17.82 19.67
N GLU A 55 -4.48 -16.62 19.08
CA GLU A 55 -5.13 -16.34 17.80
C GLU A 55 -4.55 -17.21 16.67
N PHE A 56 -3.22 -17.37 16.63
CA PHE A 56 -2.58 -18.27 15.67
C PHE A 56 -2.98 -19.74 15.88
N GLU A 57 -3.17 -20.18 17.12
CA GLU A 57 -3.73 -21.51 17.43
C GLU A 57 -5.16 -21.65 16.90
N VAL A 58 -6.02 -20.66 17.15
CA VAL A 58 -7.40 -20.64 16.63
C VAL A 58 -7.43 -20.67 15.10
N MET A 59 -6.57 -19.89 14.43
CA MET A 59 -6.46 -19.89 12.97
C MET A 59 -6.00 -21.24 12.43
N LYS A 60 -5.09 -21.92 13.14
CA LYS A 60 -4.63 -23.27 12.79
C LYS A 60 -5.75 -24.29 12.96
N ASP A 61 -6.46 -24.25 14.07
CA ASP A 61 -7.57 -25.16 14.37
C ASP A 61 -8.75 -24.95 13.40
N ALA A 62 -8.97 -23.71 12.95
CA ALA A 62 -9.94 -23.37 11.91
C ALA A 62 -9.50 -23.80 10.49
N GLY A 63 -8.27 -24.32 10.32
CA GLY A 63 -7.72 -24.74 9.04
C GLY A 63 -7.35 -23.59 8.10
N MET A 64 -7.27 -22.36 8.61
CA MET A 64 -6.88 -21.18 7.81
C MET A 64 -5.36 -21.15 7.55
N ILE A 65 -4.57 -21.72 8.46
CA ILE A 65 -3.11 -21.82 8.35
C ILE A 65 -2.64 -23.23 8.75
N SER A 66 -1.55 -23.69 8.13
CA SER A 66 -1.00 -25.04 8.40
C SER A 66 0.00 -25.03 9.57
N GLU A 67 0.90 -24.05 9.56
CA GLU A 67 1.92 -23.83 10.60
C GLU A 67 2.18 -22.33 10.75
N TYR A 68 2.68 -21.93 11.91
CA TYR A 68 3.17 -20.58 12.19
C TYR A 68 4.50 -20.68 12.91
N LYS A 69 5.37 -19.68 12.71
CA LYS A 69 6.67 -19.62 13.37
C LYS A 69 6.60 -18.72 14.59
N GLU A 70 7.37 -19.06 15.62
CA GLU A 70 7.48 -18.22 16.83
C GLU A 70 7.97 -16.79 16.52
N GLN A 71 8.78 -16.64 15.47
CA GLN A 71 9.21 -15.33 14.97
C GLN A 71 8.05 -14.47 14.44
N GLU A 72 7.02 -15.09 13.86
CA GLU A 72 5.85 -14.38 13.34
C GLU A 72 5.00 -13.86 14.51
N ILE A 73 4.78 -14.69 15.54
CA ILE A 73 4.09 -14.30 16.77
C ILE A 73 4.77 -13.08 17.39
N LYS A 74 6.10 -13.12 17.55
CA LYS A 74 6.86 -12.00 18.13
C LYS A 74 6.77 -10.72 17.30
N LYS A 75 6.84 -10.85 15.97
CA LYS A 75 6.71 -9.69 15.08
C LYS A 75 5.32 -9.07 15.15
N TYR A 76 4.27 -9.88 15.16
CA TYR A 76 2.90 -9.40 15.29
C TYR A 76 2.63 -8.79 16.66
N SER A 77 3.11 -9.42 17.74
CA SER A 77 2.95 -8.89 19.10
C SER A 77 3.68 -7.55 19.27
N GLU A 78 4.87 -7.39 18.70
CA GLU A 78 5.59 -6.12 18.69
C GLU A 78 4.87 -5.01 17.94
N GLN A 79 4.30 -5.33 16.77
CA GLN A 79 3.52 -4.38 15.98
C GLN A 79 2.26 -3.94 16.73
N ILE A 80 1.53 -4.89 17.33
CA ILE A 80 0.33 -4.61 18.11
C ILE A 80 0.68 -3.80 19.36
N TRP A 81 1.78 -4.14 20.04
CA TRP A 81 2.24 -3.41 21.22
C TRP A 81 2.65 -1.96 20.89
N SER A 82 3.44 -1.75 19.84
CA SER A 82 3.81 -0.40 19.36
C SER A 82 2.57 0.42 19.00
N TRP A 83 1.60 -0.20 18.30
CA TRP A 83 0.32 0.45 18.01
C TRP A 83 -0.40 0.84 19.30
N LEU A 84 -0.51 -0.08 20.25
CA LEU A 84 -1.29 0.11 21.47
C LEU A 84 -0.67 1.16 22.41
N VAL A 85 0.65 1.15 22.55
CA VAL A 85 1.39 2.18 23.32
C VAL A 85 1.31 3.53 22.61
N GLY A 86 1.18 3.52 21.27
CA GLY A 86 0.96 4.73 20.49
C GLY A 86 2.06 5.75 20.73
N ASP A 87 3.32 5.32 20.62
CA ASP A 87 4.45 6.21 20.83
C ASP A 87 4.40 7.34 19.80
N VAL A 88 4.05 8.54 20.28
CA VAL A 88 3.91 9.75 19.47
C VAL A 88 5.21 10.05 18.71
N LYS A 89 6.36 9.60 19.24
CA LYS A 89 7.65 9.71 18.54
C LYS A 89 7.71 8.81 17.31
N GLU A 90 7.39 7.53 17.44
CA GLU A 90 7.38 6.61 16.30
C GLU A 90 6.37 7.04 15.23
N LEU A 91 5.22 7.54 15.65
CA LEU A 91 4.18 8.03 14.74
C LEU A 91 4.64 9.28 13.97
N ARG A 92 5.36 10.20 14.62
CA ARG A 92 5.99 11.34 13.95
C ARG A 92 7.08 10.90 12.97
N GLU A 93 7.94 9.97 13.36
CA GLU A 93 9.01 9.46 12.48
C GLU A 93 8.47 8.66 11.29
N ALA A 94 7.40 7.90 11.48
CA ALA A 94 6.71 7.20 10.40
C ALA A 94 6.08 8.18 9.41
N LEU A 95 5.48 9.26 9.92
CA LEU A 95 4.86 10.30 9.12
C LEU A 95 5.91 11.11 8.33
N GLU A 96 7.08 11.36 8.93
CA GLU A 96 8.19 12.04 8.26
C GLU A 96 8.79 11.16 7.15
N ARG A 97 9.02 9.87 7.41
CA ARG A 97 9.44 8.90 6.37
C ARG A 97 8.43 8.76 5.25
N TYR A 98 7.15 8.86 5.55
CA TYR A 98 6.09 8.84 4.55
C TYR A 98 6.10 10.11 3.67
N ARG A 99 6.30 11.28 4.28
CA ARG A 99 6.47 12.55 3.56
C ARG A 99 7.70 12.52 2.65
N GLU A 100 8.84 12.04 3.15
CA GLU A 100 10.06 11.90 2.35
C GLU A 100 9.85 11.00 1.14
N LYS A 101 9.17 9.86 1.31
CA LYS A 101 8.82 8.98 0.19
C LYS A 101 7.87 9.65 -0.82
N LEU A 102 6.90 10.42 -0.35
CA LEU A 102 6.01 11.18 -1.24
C LEU A 102 6.77 12.27 -2.01
N GLU A 103 7.71 12.95 -1.35
CA GLU A 103 8.60 13.90 -2.02
C GLU A 103 9.52 13.21 -3.03
N GLU A 104 10.08 12.05 -2.71
CA GLU A 104 10.90 11.27 -3.65
C GLU A 104 10.09 10.81 -4.85
N ILE A 105 8.86 10.31 -4.65
CA ILE A 105 7.96 9.93 -5.73
C ILE A 105 7.59 11.16 -6.57
N ALA A 106 7.31 12.30 -5.94
CA ALA A 106 7.01 13.55 -6.65
C ALA A 106 8.24 14.07 -7.43
N ARG A 107 9.45 13.96 -6.87
CA ARG A 107 10.71 14.30 -7.54
C ARG A 107 11.01 13.34 -8.69
N GLN A 108 10.76 12.04 -8.50
CA GLN A 108 10.88 11.02 -9.55
C GLN A 108 9.84 11.17 -10.64
N ALA A 109 8.62 11.62 -10.31
CA ALA A 109 7.60 11.95 -11.30
C ALA A 109 7.99 13.20 -12.10
N ARG A 110 8.55 14.21 -11.44
CA ARG A 110 9.09 15.42 -12.10
C ARG A 110 10.35 15.13 -12.93
N SER A 111 11.20 14.19 -12.53
CA SER A 111 12.39 13.79 -13.30
C SER A 111 12.07 12.78 -14.40
N LYS A 112 11.08 11.89 -14.22
CA LYS A 112 10.56 11.01 -15.28
C LYS A 112 9.67 11.75 -16.29
N ALA A 113 9.13 12.93 -15.95
CA ALA A 113 8.51 13.83 -16.91
C ALA A 113 9.52 14.38 -17.94
N SER A 114 10.83 14.14 -17.78
CA SER A 114 11.86 14.41 -18.80
C SER A 114 12.32 13.17 -19.57
N ILE A 115 11.61 12.03 -19.48
CA ILE A 115 11.75 11.05 -20.57
C ILE A 115 11.05 11.69 -21.74
N ASP A 116 11.84 12.23 -22.67
CA ASP A 116 11.42 12.65 -24.00
C ASP A 116 10.66 11.49 -24.66
N ILE A 117 9.37 11.37 -24.37
CA ILE A 117 8.42 10.70 -25.23
C ILE A 117 8.43 11.59 -26.46
N ALA A 118 9.27 11.22 -27.42
CA ALA A 118 9.48 11.96 -28.64
C ALA A 118 8.10 12.40 -29.16
N SER A 119 7.93 13.73 -29.28
CA SER A 119 6.71 14.33 -29.82
C SER A 119 6.31 13.55 -31.08
N PRO A 120 5.02 13.28 -31.34
CA PRO A 120 4.59 12.50 -32.51
C PRO A 120 5.20 12.96 -33.85
N ASP A 121 5.61 14.23 -33.93
CA ASP A 121 6.35 14.82 -35.06
C ASP A 121 7.76 14.24 -35.31
N LEU A 122 8.45 13.74 -34.28
CA LEU A 122 9.76 13.08 -34.42
C LEU A 122 9.64 11.67 -34.99
N LEU A 123 8.55 10.96 -34.68
CA LEU A 123 8.26 9.63 -35.24
C LEU A 123 7.92 9.73 -36.73
N THR A 124 7.14 10.73 -37.15
CA THR A 124 6.85 10.98 -38.56
C THR A 124 8.08 11.42 -39.35
N HIS A 125 8.99 12.20 -38.75
CA HIS A 125 10.26 12.58 -39.39
C HIS A 125 11.22 11.38 -39.54
N LEU A 126 11.27 10.46 -38.57
CA LEU A 126 12.06 9.23 -38.66
C LEU A 126 11.49 8.25 -39.68
N ASP A 127 10.17 8.12 -39.79
CA ASP A 127 9.50 7.25 -40.78
C ASP A 127 9.72 7.75 -42.23
N GLN A 128 9.74 9.08 -42.42
CA GLN A 128 10.10 9.70 -43.70
C GLN A 128 11.58 9.53 -44.07
N LEU A 129 12.47 9.48 -43.08
CA LEU A 129 13.90 9.22 -43.30
C LEU A 129 14.18 7.73 -43.53
N GLN A 130 13.45 6.83 -42.86
CA GLN A 130 13.58 5.38 -43.01
C GLN A 130 13.09 4.87 -44.36
N ASN A 131 12.13 5.55 -44.99
CA ASN A 131 11.60 5.20 -46.30
C ASN A 131 12.39 5.74 -47.51
N LYS A 132 13.50 6.47 -47.32
CA LYS A 132 14.38 6.90 -48.43
C LYS A 132 15.36 5.83 -48.94
N GLY A 133 15.23 4.57 -48.48
CA GLY A 133 16.25 3.53 -48.69
C GLY A 133 15.83 2.22 -49.39
N LYS A 134 14.60 2.06 -49.90
CA LYS A 134 14.22 0.84 -50.65
C LYS A 134 13.52 1.15 -51.98
N PRO A 135 13.98 0.59 -53.11
CA PRO A 135 13.33 0.75 -54.41
C PRO A 135 12.01 -0.05 -54.49
N PRO A 136 11.08 0.31 -55.39
CA PRO A 136 9.80 -0.37 -55.51
C PRO A 136 9.99 -1.80 -56.02
N LYS A 137 9.41 -2.79 -55.33
CA LYS A 137 9.21 -4.13 -55.89
C LYS A 137 7.96 -4.11 -56.76
N ILE A 138 8.19 -4.19 -58.07
CA ILE A 138 7.19 -4.59 -59.06
C ILE A 138 7.10 -6.12 -59.01
N LEU A 139 5.92 -6.64 -58.69
CA LEU A 139 5.21 -7.77 -59.33
C LEU A 139 3.92 -8.03 -58.55
#